data_AF-A0A522DST9-F1
#
_entry.id   AF-A0A522DST9-F1
#
_cell.length_a   1.000
_cell.length_b   1.000
_cell.length_c   1.000
_cell.angle_alpha   90.00
_cell.angle_beta   90.00
_cell.angle_gamma   90.00
#
_symmetry.space_group_name_H-M   'P 1'
#
loop_
_entity.id
_entity.type
_entity.pdbx_description
1 polymer ?
#
loop_
_entity_poly.entity_id
_entity_poly.type
_entity_poly.pdbx_seq_one_letter_code
_entity_poly.pdbx_strand_id
1 'polypeptide(L)'
;MTASTNYEISFEYSGGDGSNYVHLEGDSTGTHAGNAATYSGSWTAAAAEDLWFKVFTSPSLYGMPGELFRGVTHSIVYDTETGGPFTQNEILSWGSGATAGTAALLALDDDGATGNFYVQLLTGVVPVDNAVITGGSSSATAQVNVTVTARTVTPTFIGQSTGAAIIGAYGVGIQSTDLTASDLLTDLSNTARQPPNNVTFSVGGLVVGEDYVHVTWEDTGTIDFNQRTLNTTLSGAGETAVVVTVAIPSDTPTTGFIRIQLDNGTYRKVAYTAWSGSTFTIGATDFTGANIATAPRNVYIAYLDKLATSTTESFTVVFTASRSLFIRVRDGGSTPIKTFETTGTLGSAGGSTTAIRTADT
;
A
#
# COMPACT_ATOMS: atom_id res chain seq x y z
N MET A 1 -39.55 36.01 -23.33
CA MET A 1 -39.63 35.85 -21.86
C MET A 1 -39.99 37.18 -21.26
N THR A 2 -40.95 37.25 -20.33
CA THR A 2 -41.25 38.47 -19.57
C THR A 2 -40.11 38.73 -18.60
N ALA A 3 -39.69 39.99 -18.44
CA ALA A 3 -38.56 40.34 -17.57
C ALA A 3 -38.82 39.93 -16.11
N SER A 4 -38.17 38.85 -15.68
CA SER A 4 -37.95 38.50 -14.27
C SER A 4 -36.53 38.90 -13.89
N THR A 5 -36.31 39.27 -12.62
CA THR A 5 -34.97 39.57 -12.09
C THR A 5 -34.11 38.33 -11.87
N ASN A 6 -34.72 37.14 -11.85
CA ASN A 6 -34.02 35.87 -11.72
C ASN A 6 -34.61 34.87 -12.72
N TYR A 7 -33.74 34.14 -13.42
CA TYR A 7 -34.10 32.97 -14.21
C TYR A 7 -33.35 31.78 -13.63
N GLU A 8 -34.08 30.69 -13.40
CA GLU A 8 -33.50 29.39 -13.09
C GLU A 8 -33.63 28.52 -14.34
N ILE A 9 -32.51 27.96 -14.80
CA ILE A 9 -32.49 27.01 -15.90
C ILE A 9 -31.97 25.70 -15.31
N SER A 10 -32.88 24.74 -15.16
CA SER A 10 -32.57 23.38 -14.70
C SER A 10 -32.57 22.44 -15.90
N PHE A 11 -31.51 21.64 -16.03
CA PHE A 11 -31.41 20.57 -17.02
C PHE A 11 -31.53 19.23 -16.30
N GLU A 12 -32.51 18.41 -16.69
CA GLU A 12 -32.64 17.03 -16.25
C GLU A 12 -32.17 16.10 -17.39
N TYR A 13 -31.21 15.23 -17.09
CA TYR A 13 -30.71 14.23 -18.03
C TYR A 13 -30.76 12.85 -17.39
N SER A 14 -31.37 11.88 -18.07
CA SER A 14 -31.64 10.55 -17.54
C SER A 14 -30.59 9.50 -17.92
N GLY A 15 -29.47 9.89 -18.54
CA GLY A 15 -28.49 8.96 -19.14
C GLY A 15 -27.33 8.48 -18.25
N GLY A 16 -27.19 9.00 -17.03
CA GLY A 16 -26.41 8.33 -15.97
C GLY A 16 -24.88 8.28 -16.08
N ASP A 17 -24.22 9.15 -16.86
CA ASP A 17 -22.77 9.37 -16.77
C ASP A 17 -22.43 10.77 -16.22
N GLY A 18 -21.17 10.95 -15.81
CA GLY A 18 -20.68 12.06 -14.97
C GLY A 18 -20.63 13.44 -15.63
N SER A 19 -21.59 13.79 -16.47
CA SER A 19 -21.74 15.14 -17.01
C SER A 19 -22.12 16.09 -15.88
N ASN A 20 -21.24 17.03 -15.51
CA ASN A 20 -21.58 18.46 -15.41
C ASN A 20 -20.41 19.31 -14.88
N TYR A 21 -19.81 20.08 -15.79
CA TYR A 21 -19.27 21.41 -15.47
C TYR A 21 -19.89 22.38 -16.48
N VAL A 22 -20.82 23.20 -16.01
CA VAL A 22 -21.46 24.25 -16.81
C VAL A 22 -20.50 25.45 -16.83
N HIS A 23 -19.97 25.82 -18.00
CA HIS A 23 -19.21 27.06 -18.16
C HIS A 23 -20.06 28.12 -18.89
N LEU A 24 -20.05 29.33 -18.35
CA LEU A 24 -20.64 30.52 -18.96
C LEU A 24 -19.55 31.27 -19.73
N GLU A 25 -19.79 31.61 -21.00
CA GLU A 25 -18.82 32.34 -21.82
C GLU A 25 -18.66 33.79 -21.32
N GLY A 26 -17.42 34.22 -21.06
CA GLY A 26 -17.09 35.55 -20.49
C GLY A 26 -16.23 35.52 -19.21
N ASP A 27 -16.04 34.35 -18.60
CA ASP A 27 -15.14 34.16 -17.47
C ASP A 27 -13.74 33.76 -17.95
N SER A 28 -12.77 34.66 -17.78
CA SER A 28 -11.36 34.39 -18.11
C SER A 28 -10.64 33.53 -17.06
N THR A 29 -11.34 33.05 -16.01
CA THR A 29 -10.72 32.38 -14.86
C THR A 29 -11.43 31.13 -14.34
N GLY A 30 -12.38 30.56 -15.08
CA GLY A 30 -13.09 29.34 -14.69
C GLY A 30 -12.21 28.07 -14.73
N THR A 31 -11.33 27.90 -13.74
CA THR A 31 -10.73 26.59 -13.43
C THR A 31 -11.11 26.24 -12.00
N HIS A 32 -12.25 25.55 -11.82
CA HIS A 32 -12.61 25.00 -10.51
C HIS A 32 -12.45 23.48 -10.50
N ALA A 33 -11.75 22.99 -9.48
CA ALA A 33 -11.71 21.57 -9.14
C ALA A 33 -13.01 21.21 -8.41
N GLY A 34 -14.00 20.65 -9.12
CA GLY A 34 -15.25 20.15 -8.53
C GLY A 34 -16.52 20.54 -9.30
N ASN A 35 -17.49 19.63 -9.34
CA ASN A 35 -18.73 19.57 -10.12
C ASN A 35 -19.80 20.65 -9.81
N ALA A 36 -19.40 21.83 -9.35
CA ALA A 36 -20.27 22.99 -9.17
C ALA A 36 -19.60 24.24 -9.74
N ALA A 37 -20.28 24.93 -10.65
CA ALA A 37 -19.87 26.24 -11.18
C ALA A 37 -20.99 27.26 -10.90
N THR A 38 -20.65 28.33 -10.21
CA THR A 38 -21.56 29.44 -9.91
C THR A 38 -20.92 30.74 -10.38
N TYR A 39 -21.55 31.43 -11.33
CA TYR A 39 -21.17 32.79 -11.71
C TYR A 39 -22.11 33.79 -11.03
N SER A 40 -21.57 34.60 -10.13
CA SER A 40 -22.31 35.63 -9.39
C SER A 40 -22.16 37.03 -9.97
N GLY A 41 -21.70 37.14 -11.22
CA GLY A 41 -21.53 38.42 -11.92
C GLY A 41 -22.78 38.84 -12.71
N SER A 42 -22.83 40.11 -13.11
CA SER A 42 -23.85 40.63 -14.02
C SER A 42 -23.42 40.37 -15.46
N TRP A 43 -24.12 39.49 -16.18
CA TRP A 43 -23.94 39.31 -17.62
C TRP A 43 -25.01 40.10 -18.38
N THR A 44 -24.58 40.95 -19.32
CA THR A 44 -25.47 41.71 -20.20
C THR A 44 -25.29 41.19 -21.62
N ALA A 45 -26.16 40.26 -22.04
CA ALA A 45 -26.16 39.78 -23.41
C ALA A 45 -26.67 40.87 -24.37
N ALA A 46 -26.03 41.05 -25.52
CA ALA A 46 -26.60 41.87 -26.59
C ALA A 46 -27.86 41.18 -27.17
N ALA A 47 -28.82 41.93 -27.69
CA ALA A 47 -30.11 41.40 -28.17
C ALA A 47 -30.02 40.37 -29.33
N ALA A 48 -28.82 40.14 -29.87
CA ALA A 48 -28.53 39.18 -30.93
C ALA A 48 -27.57 38.06 -30.49
N GLU A 49 -27.18 38.01 -29.21
CA GLU A 49 -26.31 36.96 -28.68
C GLU A 49 -27.14 35.76 -28.24
N ASP A 50 -26.83 34.59 -28.81
CA ASP A 50 -27.25 33.30 -28.28
C ASP A 50 -26.27 32.84 -27.19
N LEU A 51 -26.76 32.03 -26.25
CA LEU A 51 -25.91 31.38 -25.25
C LEU A 51 -25.35 30.08 -25.85
N TRP A 52 -24.04 30.05 -26.15
CA TRP A 52 -23.39 28.89 -26.74
C TRP A 52 -22.67 28.06 -25.68
N PHE A 53 -23.02 26.77 -25.59
CA PHE A 53 -22.32 25.81 -24.74
C PHE A 53 -21.54 24.84 -25.61
N LYS A 54 -20.23 24.69 -25.37
CA LYS A 54 -19.41 23.64 -25.98
C LYS A 54 -19.19 22.53 -24.97
N VAL A 55 -19.76 21.37 -25.25
CA VAL A 55 -19.61 20.17 -24.42
C VAL A 55 -18.55 19.27 -25.07
N PHE A 56 -17.52 18.92 -24.31
CA PHE A 56 -16.56 17.88 -24.70
C PHE A 56 -16.93 16.60 -23.95
N THR A 57 -17.34 15.57 -24.69
CA THR A 57 -17.60 14.23 -24.12
C THR A 57 -16.60 13.24 -24.68
N SER A 58 -16.27 12.21 -23.90
CA SER A 58 -15.83 10.94 -24.47
C SER A 58 -17.04 10.33 -25.21
N PRO A 59 -16.90 9.84 -26.45
CA PRO A 59 -17.96 9.08 -27.09
C PRO A 59 -18.19 7.78 -26.32
N SER A 60 -19.44 7.32 -26.23
CA SER A 60 -19.71 5.96 -25.76
C SER A 60 -19.12 4.95 -26.73
N LEU A 61 -18.34 4.01 -26.24
CA LEU A 61 -17.77 2.91 -27.01
C LEU A 61 -18.43 1.62 -26.54
N TYR A 62 -19.12 0.91 -27.45
CA TYR A 62 -19.76 -0.38 -27.16
C TYR A 62 -20.77 -0.33 -25.99
N GLY A 63 -21.56 0.74 -25.92
CA GLY A 63 -22.56 0.95 -24.86
C GLY A 63 -21.98 1.35 -23.49
N MET A 64 -20.67 1.63 -23.42
CA MET A 64 -19.99 2.08 -22.21
C MET A 64 -19.42 3.50 -22.41
N PRO A 65 -19.35 4.32 -21.35
CA PRO A 65 -18.61 5.58 -21.39
C PRO A 65 -17.14 5.33 -21.81
N GLY A 66 -16.61 6.15 -22.72
CA GLY A 66 -15.29 5.92 -23.32
C GLY A 66 -14.13 5.91 -22.32
N GLU A 67 -14.28 6.59 -21.18
CA GLU A 67 -13.36 6.58 -20.05
C GLU A 67 -13.38 5.26 -19.26
N LEU A 68 -14.47 4.49 -19.35
CA LEU A 68 -14.60 3.15 -18.75
C LEU A 68 -14.23 2.04 -19.73
N PHE A 69 -14.01 2.37 -21.00
CA PHE A 69 -13.62 1.40 -22.02
C PHE A 69 -12.14 1.04 -21.89
N ARG A 70 -11.88 -0.25 -21.69
CA ARG A 70 -10.55 -0.86 -21.56
C ARG A 70 -10.21 -1.77 -22.73
N GLY A 71 -11.15 -2.03 -23.64
CA GLY A 71 -10.99 -2.99 -24.74
C GLY A 71 -11.24 -4.44 -24.32
N VAL A 72 -10.81 -5.38 -25.15
CA VAL A 72 -11.00 -6.82 -24.92
C VAL A 72 -10.05 -7.30 -23.82
N THR A 73 -10.57 -7.42 -22.61
CA THR A 73 -9.85 -7.96 -21.45
C THR A 73 -9.70 -9.47 -21.47
N HIS A 74 -10.66 -10.20 -22.05
CA HIS A 74 -10.71 -11.66 -22.03
C HIS A 74 -11.28 -12.22 -23.34
N SER A 75 -10.80 -13.41 -23.70
CA SER A 75 -11.37 -14.28 -24.73
C SER A 75 -11.92 -15.52 -24.04
N ILE A 76 -13.20 -15.81 -24.22
CA ILE A 76 -13.89 -16.95 -23.60
C ILE A 76 -14.40 -17.84 -24.72
N VAL A 77 -13.83 -19.04 -24.83
CA VAL A 77 -14.41 -20.07 -25.71
C VAL A 77 -15.66 -20.62 -25.02
N TYR A 78 -16.74 -20.77 -25.76
CA TYR A 78 -17.96 -21.37 -25.25
C TYR A 78 -18.41 -22.57 -26.09
N ASP A 79 -19.23 -23.41 -25.48
CA ASP A 79 -20.02 -24.45 -26.12
C ASP A 79 -21.45 -24.46 -25.58
N THR A 80 -22.22 -25.47 -25.98
CA THR A 80 -23.57 -25.77 -25.48
C THR A 80 -24.54 -24.59 -25.57
N GLU A 81 -24.36 -23.71 -26.56
CA GLU A 81 -25.23 -22.55 -26.73
C GLU A 81 -26.70 -22.95 -26.92
N THR A 82 -27.58 -22.28 -26.17
CA THR A 82 -29.02 -22.48 -26.18
C THR A 82 -29.72 -21.13 -26.15
N GLY A 83 -30.72 -20.95 -27.02
CA GLY A 83 -31.45 -19.68 -27.14
C GLY A 83 -30.69 -18.57 -27.87
N GLY A 84 -29.58 -18.93 -28.54
CA GLY A 84 -28.70 -18.04 -29.29
C GLY A 84 -29.31 -17.45 -30.58
N PRO A 85 -28.61 -16.48 -31.20
CA PRO A 85 -27.25 -16.04 -30.85
C PRO A 85 -27.22 -15.01 -29.70
N PHE A 86 -26.08 -14.92 -29.00
CA PHE A 86 -25.78 -13.76 -28.14
C PHE A 86 -25.75 -12.45 -28.95
N THR A 87 -26.09 -11.34 -28.30
CA THR A 87 -26.14 -10.01 -28.92
C THR A 87 -24.95 -9.16 -28.49
N GLN A 88 -24.15 -8.66 -29.44
CA GLN A 88 -23.04 -7.74 -29.13
C GLN A 88 -23.52 -6.51 -28.35
N ASN A 89 -22.66 -5.98 -27.48
CA ASN A 89 -22.91 -4.92 -26.50
C ASN A 89 -23.87 -5.29 -25.36
N GLU A 90 -24.25 -6.55 -25.20
CA GLU A 90 -25.00 -6.97 -24.03
C GLU A 90 -24.11 -7.24 -22.81
N ILE A 91 -24.73 -7.21 -21.62
CA ILE A 91 -24.08 -7.62 -20.38
C ILE A 91 -24.25 -9.13 -20.23
N LEU A 92 -23.12 -9.81 -20.14
CA LEU A 92 -23.04 -11.22 -19.78
C LEU A 92 -22.95 -11.34 -18.26
N SER A 93 -23.57 -12.39 -17.71
CA SER A 93 -23.49 -12.70 -16.28
C SER A 93 -23.32 -14.20 -16.06
N TRP A 94 -22.69 -14.57 -14.93
CA TRP A 94 -22.50 -15.95 -14.52
C TRP A 94 -22.37 -16.08 -13.01
N GLY A 95 -22.51 -17.32 -12.52
CA GLY A 95 -22.23 -17.70 -11.14
C GLY A 95 -23.18 -17.08 -10.11
N SER A 96 -22.83 -17.26 -8.83
CA SER A 96 -23.51 -16.61 -7.70
C SER A 96 -22.53 -16.40 -6.54
N GLY A 97 -22.82 -15.41 -5.67
CA GLY A 97 -21.97 -15.10 -4.52
C GLY A 97 -20.51 -14.83 -4.92
N ALA A 98 -19.56 -15.53 -4.29
CA ALA A 98 -18.12 -15.39 -4.55
C ALA A 98 -17.68 -15.87 -5.95
N THR A 99 -18.54 -16.58 -6.69
CA THR A 99 -18.27 -17.06 -8.05
C THR A 99 -18.95 -16.20 -9.13
N ALA A 100 -19.67 -15.15 -8.72
CA ALA A 100 -20.38 -14.29 -9.65
C ALA A 100 -19.43 -13.40 -10.45
N GLY A 101 -19.81 -13.09 -11.68
CA GLY A 101 -19.14 -12.08 -12.49
C GLY A 101 -20.03 -11.53 -13.60
N THR A 102 -19.64 -10.37 -14.13
CA THR A 102 -20.31 -9.73 -15.27
C THR A 102 -19.30 -9.21 -16.28
N ALA A 103 -19.66 -9.19 -17.56
CA ALA A 103 -18.83 -8.63 -18.62
C ALA A 103 -19.65 -7.97 -19.72
N ALA A 104 -19.10 -6.97 -20.39
CA ALA A 104 -19.66 -6.46 -21.64
C ALA A 104 -19.17 -7.31 -22.82
N LEU A 105 -20.09 -7.80 -23.65
CA LEU A 105 -19.77 -8.52 -24.88
C LEU A 105 -19.36 -7.52 -25.97
N LEU A 106 -18.06 -7.41 -26.29
CA LEU A 106 -17.55 -6.43 -27.25
C LEU A 106 -17.53 -6.96 -28.68
N ALA A 107 -17.30 -8.26 -28.85
CA ALA A 107 -17.42 -8.96 -30.11
C ALA A 107 -17.78 -10.42 -29.87
N LEU A 108 -18.50 -11.00 -30.83
CA LEU A 108 -18.92 -12.38 -30.83
C LEU A 108 -18.43 -13.03 -32.14
N ASP A 109 -17.74 -14.15 -32.01
CA ASP A 109 -17.46 -15.08 -33.10
C ASP A 109 -18.31 -16.34 -32.85
N ASP A 110 -19.43 -16.43 -33.56
CA ASP A 110 -20.48 -17.44 -33.36
C ASP A 110 -20.40 -18.51 -34.46
N ASP A 111 -20.19 -19.76 -34.04
CA ASP A 111 -20.19 -20.98 -34.87
C ASP A 111 -21.35 -21.92 -34.46
N GLY A 112 -22.49 -21.33 -34.10
CA GLY A 112 -23.75 -22.01 -33.81
C GLY A 112 -23.90 -22.45 -32.37
N ALA A 113 -23.37 -23.63 -32.02
CA ALA A 113 -23.42 -24.15 -30.64
C ALA A 113 -22.14 -23.86 -29.84
N THR A 114 -21.12 -23.34 -30.54
CA THR A 114 -19.78 -23.07 -30.03
C THR A 114 -19.31 -21.73 -30.57
N GLY A 115 -18.34 -21.11 -29.91
CA GLY A 115 -17.77 -19.87 -30.41
C GLY A 115 -16.82 -19.21 -29.43
N ASN A 116 -16.56 -17.93 -29.65
CA ASN A 116 -15.74 -17.09 -28.78
C ASN A 116 -16.44 -15.79 -28.41
N PHE A 117 -16.52 -15.52 -27.11
CA PHE A 117 -16.81 -14.18 -26.59
C PHE A 117 -15.51 -13.39 -26.45
N TYR A 118 -15.51 -12.16 -26.96
CA TYR A 118 -14.49 -11.16 -26.69
C TYR A 118 -15.08 -10.10 -25.78
N VAL A 119 -14.60 -10.04 -24.53
CA VAL A 119 -15.30 -9.32 -23.48
C VAL A 119 -14.42 -8.34 -22.70
N GLN A 120 -15.06 -7.31 -22.15
CA GLN A 120 -14.53 -6.53 -21.04
C GLN A 120 -15.16 -7.03 -19.73
N LEU A 121 -14.37 -7.67 -18.85
CA LEU A 121 -14.82 -8.10 -17.53
C LEU A 121 -15.14 -6.87 -16.67
N LEU A 122 -16.38 -6.70 -16.25
CA LEU A 122 -16.84 -5.51 -15.50
C LEU A 122 -16.69 -5.72 -13.99
N THR A 123 -17.17 -6.84 -13.47
CA THR A 123 -17.13 -7.16 -12.03
C THR A 123 -16.94 -8.66 -11.79
N GLY A 124 -16.52 -9.01 -10.58
CA GLY A 124 -16.47 -10.38 -10.11
C GLY A 124 -15.28 -11.20 -10.61
N VAL A 125 -15.43 -12.52 -10.62
CA VAL A 125 -14.36 -13.46 -10.96
C VAL A 125 -14.47 -13.95 -12.41
N VAL A 126 -13.33 -14.27 -13.03
CA VAL A 126 -13.28 -14.89 -14.36
C VAL A 126 -14.03 -16.23 -14.33
N PRO A 127 -14.92 -16.52 -15.30
CA PRO A 127 -15.65 -17.77 -15.30
C PRO A 127 -14.71 -18.94 -15.56
N VAL A 128 -14.99 -20.07 -14.91
CA VAL A 128 -14.25 -21.33 -15.08
C VAL A 128 -14.96 -22.24 -16.08
N ASP A 129 -14.27 -23.29 -16.52
CA ASP A 129 -14.84 -24.32 -17.38
C ASP A 129 -16.20 -24.84 -16.84
N ASN A 130 -17.16 -25.02 -17.75
CA ASN A 130 -18.57 -25.36 -17.51
C ASN A 130 -19.41 -24.29 -16.78
N ALA A 131 -18.87 -23.11 -16.48
CA ALA A 131 -19.69 -22.01 -15.96
C ALA A 131 -20.73 -21.57 -17.01
N VAL A 132 -21.99 -21.47 -16.59
CA VAL A 132 -23.08 -21.01 -17.45
C VAL A 132 -23.02 -19.49 -17.55
N ILE A 133 -22.82 -19.00 -18.77
CA ILE A 133 -22.90 -17.59 -19.14
C ILE A 133 -24.33 -17.31 -19.63
N THR A 134 -24.94 -16.24 -19.14
CA THR A 134 -26.27 -15.79 -19.57
C THR A 134 -26.19 -14.39 -20.18
N GLY A 135 -26.76 -14.22 -21.37
CA GLY A 135 -26.89 -12.93 -22.05
C GLY A 135 -28.02 -12.11 -21.46
N GLY A 136 -27.74 -10.88 -21.05
CA GLY A 136 -28.70 -10.01 -20.38
C GLY A 136 -29.84 -9.52 -21.27
N SER A 137 -29.62 -9.36 -22.58
CA SER A 137 -30.67 -8.93 -23.52
C SER A 137 -31.13 -10.07 -24.43
N SER A 138 -30.23 -10.95 -24.85
CA SER A 138 -30.56 -12.11 -25.69
C SER A 138 -31.26 -13.21 -24.91
N SER A 139 -31.05 -13.29 -23.58
CA SER A 139 -31.39 -14.46 -22.76
C SER A 139 -30.72 -15.77 -23.21
N ALA A 140 -29.76 -15.69 -24.14
CA ALA A 140 -28.99 -16.85 -24.58
C ALA A 140 -28.14 -17.38 -23.44
N THR A 141 -27.89 -18.69 -23.44
CA THR A 141 -27.03 -19.35 -22.47
C THR A 141 -25.99 -20.20 -23.17
N ALA A 142 -24.79 -20.27 -22.62
CA ALA A 142 -23.70 -21.13 -23.10
C ALA A 142 -22.80 -21.52 -21.93
N GLN A 143 -22.01 -22.58 -22.06
CA GLN A 143 -21.02 -22.96 -21.07
C GLN A 143 -19.61 -22.59 -21.53
N VAL A 144 -18.75 -22.18 -20.60
CA VAL A 144 -17.33 -22.00 -20.89
C VAL A 144 -16.71 -23.35 -21.23
N ASN A 145 -16.00 -23.44 -22.36
CA ASN A 145 -15.51 -24.71 -22.93
C ASN A 145 -13.97 -24.81 -22.96
N VAL A 146 -13.26 -24.09 -22.10
CA VAL A 146 -11.82 -24.23 -21.78
C VAL A 146 -11.39 -23.16 -20.78
N THR A 147 -10.11 -23.16 -20.38
CA THR A 147 -9.46 -22.04 -19.71
C THR A 147 -9.66 -20.71 -20.47
N VAL A 148 -10.29 -19.74 -19.79
CA VAL A 148 -10.43 -18.37 -20.27
C VAL A 148 -9.06 -17.71 -20.43
N THR A 149 -8.82 -17.11 -21.59
CA THR A 149 -7.56 -16.41 -21.86
C THR A 149 -7.69 -14.94 -21.50
N ALA A 150 -7.01 -14.52 -20.43
CA ALA A 150 -6.83 -13.11 -20.10
C ALA A 150 -5.92 -12.44 -21.15
N ARG A 151 -6.28 -11.23 -21.56
CA ARG A 151 -5.52 -10.42 -22.50
C ARG A 151 -4.91 -9.21 -21.80
N THR A 152 -3.67 -8.91 -22.12
CA THR A 152 -3.04 -7.66 -21.72
C THR A 152 -3.67 -6.52 -22.51
N VAL A 153 -4.49 -5.72 -21.83
CA VAL A 153 -4.99 -4.44 -22.34
C VAL A 153 -4.15 -3.32 -21.75
N THR A 154 -3.80 -2.35 -22.58
CA THR A 154 -3.00 -1.18 -22.21
C THR A 154 -3.94 0.02 -22.04
N PRO A 155 -4.62 0.22 -20.90
CA PRO A 155 -5.32 1.47 -20.65
C PRO A 155 -4.27 2.54 -20.36
N THR A 156 -4.06 3.41 -21.34
CA THR A 156 -3.04 4.46 -21.34
C THR A 156 -3.25 5.53 -20.27
N PHE A 157 -4.34 5.50 -19.49
CA PHE A 157 -4.66 6.57 -18.53
C PHE A 157 -4.42 6.24 -17.04
N ILE A 158 -4.44 4.97 -16.59
CA ILE A 158 -4.15 4.62 -15.18
C ILE A 158 -3.14 3.48 -15.00
N GLY A 159 -2.71 2.84 -16.09
CA GLY A 159 -1.82 1.68 -16.03
C GLY A 159 -2.59 0.36 -15.97
N GLN A 160 -1.85 -0.75 -15.98
CA GLN A 160 -2.41 -2.09 -16.09
C GLN A 160 -2.83 -2.63 -14.72
N SER A 161 -4.08 -3.08 -14.57
CA SER A 161 -4.50 -3.90 -13.43
C SER A 161 -4.60 -5.36 -13.86
N THR A 162 -3.98 -6.27 -13.10
CA THR A 162 -3.95 -7.71 -13.39
C THR A 162 -4.88 -8.53 -12.48
N GLY A 163 -5.61 -7.88 -11.58
CA GLY A 163 -6.42 -8.54 -10.56
C GLY A 163 -5.64 -8.97 -9.31
N ALA A 164 -4.30 -9.07 -9.39
CA ALA A 164 -3.42 -9.33 -8.24
C ALA A 164 -2.41 -8.20 -7.97
N ALA A 165 -2.22 -7.29 -8.94
CA ALA A 165 -1.34 -6.14 -8.84
C ALA A 165 -1.81 -4.99 -9.74
N ILE A 166 -1.53 -3.75 -9.31
CA ILE A 166 -1.65 -2.53 -10.11
C ILE A 166 -0.26 -2.16 -10.64
N ILE A 167 -0.15 -1.98 -11.95
CA ILE A 167 1.06 -1.59 -12.67
C ILE A 167 0.80 -0.19 -13.21
N GLY A 168 1.32 0.84 -12.53
CA GLY A 168 1.02 2.24 -12.85
C GLY A 168 1.41 2.66 -14.29
N ALA A 169 0.61 3.54 -14.89
CA ALA A 169 1.00 4.24 -16.11
C ALA A 169 2.04 5.33 -15.80
N TYR A 170 2.80 5.72 -16.83
CA TYR A 170 3.71 6.85 -16.77
C TYR A 170 3.00 8.10 -16.21
N GLY A 171 3.53 8.66 -15.11
CA GLY A 171 3.05 9.93 -14.55
C GLY A 171 1.91 9.83 -13.53
N VAL A 172 1.47 8.63 -13.13
CA VAL A 172 0.52 8.44 -12.02
C VAL A 172 1.28 8.18 -10.73
N GLY A 173 1.21 9.12 -9.79
CA GLY A 173 1.75 8.94 -8.44
C GLY A 173 0.72 8.29 -7.53
N ILE A 174 1.10 7.19 -6.87
CA ILE A 174 0.33 6.60 -5.76
C ILE A 174 0.99 7.08 -4.47
N GLN A 175 0.19 7.48 -3.49
CA GLN A 175 0.72 7.85 -2.18
C GLN A 175 1.41 6.62 -1.57
N SER A 176 2.63 6.78 -1.06
CA SER A 176 3.45 5.66 -0.58
C SER A 176 2.80 4.84 0.54
N THR A 177 1.84 5.42 1.27
CA THR A 177 1.06 4.73 2.31
C THR A 177 -0.03 3.81 1.77
N ASP A 178 -0.42 3.97 0.52
CA ASP A 178 -1.45 3.15 -0.14
C ASP A 178 -0.85 1.94 -0.86
N LEU A 179 0.48 1.80 -0.80
CA LEU A 179 1.23 0.72 -1.42
C LEU A 179 1.54 -0.37 -0.40
N THR A 180 1.42 -1.62 -0.83
CA THR A 180 1.83 -2.81 -0.13
C THR A 180 3.14 -3.35 -0.69
N ALA A 181 3.79 -4.27 0.05
CA ALA A 181 5.01 -4.93 -0.40
C ALA A 181 4.84 -5.75 -1.70
N SER A 182 3.60 -6.07 -2.07
CA SER A 182 3.27 -6.83 -3.27
C SER A 182 3.11 -5.97 -4.52
N ASP A 183 3.00 -4.64 -4.36
CA ASP A 183 2.80 -3.74 -5.48
C ASP A 183 4.09 -3.53 -6.28
N LEU A 184 3.95 -3.21 -7.56
CA LEU A 184 5.08 -2.95 -8.45
C LEU A 184 4.80 -1.69 -9.27
N LEU A 185 5.58 -0.66 -9.00
CA LEU A 185 5.51 0.60 -9.76
C LEU A 185 6.60 0.60 -10.83
N THR A 186 6.36 1.24 -11.95
CA THR A 186 7.39 1.47 -12.97
C THR A 186 7.68 2.96 -13.03
N ASP A 187 8.95 3.34 -12.85
CA ASP A 187 9.31 4.76 -12.92
C ASP A 187 9.45 5.26 -14.37
N LEU A 188 9.64 6.57 -14.55
CA LEU A 188 9.75 7.22 -15.86
C LEU A 188 10.93 6.69 -16.71
N SER A 189 11.86 5.93 -16.12
CA SER A 189 12.99 5.30 -16.81
C SER A 189 12.74 3.84 -17.18
N ASN A 190 11.50 3.36 -17.01
CA ASN A 190 11.11 1.96 -17.19
C ASN A 190 11.76 1.01 -16.14
N THR A 191 12.14 1.54 -14.98
CA THR A 191 12.68 0.72 -13.88
C THR A 191 11.55 0.32 -12.94
N ALA A 192 11.43 -0.98 -12.69
CA ALA A 192 10.48 -1.51 -11.72
C ALA A 192 10.91 -1.17 -10.28
N ARG A 193 9.96 -0.72 -9.47
CA ARG A 193 10.12 -0.27 -8.09
C ARG A 193 9.13 -1.04 -7.21
N GLN A 194 9.66 -1.89 -6.34
CA GLN A 194 8.87 -2.54 -5.30
C GLN A 194 8.82 -1.61 -4.08
N PRO A 195 7.64 -1.33 -3.51
CA PRO A 195 7.52 -0.65 -2.24
C PRO A 195 8.23 -1.44 -1.13
N PRO A 196 8.85 -0.77 -0.15
CA PRO A 196 9.49 -1.45 0.98
C PRO A 196 8.49 -2.29 1.79
N ASN A 197 8.86 -3.53 2.12
CA ASN A 197 8.04 -4.39 2.99
C ASN A 197 8.17 -3.97 4.46
N ASN A 198 7.30 -3.09 4.95
CA ASN A 198 7.31 -2.67 6.34
C ASN A 198 6.63 -3.73 7.21
N VAL A 199 7.40 -4.36 8.11
CA VAL A 199 6.92 -5.40 9.02
C VAL A 199 7.06 -4.96 10.46
N THR A 200 6.11 -5.37 11.30
CA THR A 200 6.08 -5.02 12.73
C THR A 200 6.37 -6.23 13.58
N PHE A 201 7.17 -6.04 14.64
CA PHE A 201 7.30 -7.00 15.74
C PHE A 201 6.74 -6.40 17.03
N SER A 202 5.95 -7.18 17.76
CA SER A 202 5.27 -6.72 18.97
C SER A 202 5.57 -7.60 20.19
N VAL A 203 5.78 -6.97 21.34
CA VAL A 203 5.85 -7.60 22.66
C VAL A 203 4.61 -7.23 23.44
N GLY A 204 3.71 -8.18 23.65
CA GLY A 204 2.48 -8.02 24.44
C GLY A 204 2.61 -8.50 25.89
N GLY A 205 1.57 -8.27 26.69
CA GLY A 205 1.51 -8.74 28.09
C GLY A 205 2.27 -7.85 29.08
N LEU A 206 2.44 -6.57 28.74
CA LEU A 206 3.25 -5.63 29.51
C LEU A 206 2.42 -4.86 30.54
N VAL A 207 3.09 -4.48 31.64
CA VAL A 207 2.59 -3.57 32.67
C VAL A 207 3.22 -2.19 32.46
N VAL A 208 2.36 -1.21 32.18
CA VAL A 208 2.75 0.17 31.91
C VAL A 208 3.41 0.79 33.14
N GLY A 209 4.56 1.43 32.93
CA GLY A 209 5.30 2.12 33.99
C GLY A 209 6.14 1.21 34.89
N GLU A 210 6.06 -0.12 34.74
CA GLU A 210 6.85 -1.09 35.52
C GLU A 210 7.82 -1.86 34.63
N ASP A 211 7.31 -2.47 33.55
CA ASP A 211 8.11 -3.35 32.70
C ASP A 211 9.13 -2.58 31.87
N TYR A 212 10.40 -2.98 31.96
CA TYR A 212 11.44 -2.56 31.05
C TYR A 212 11.64 -3.61 29.95
N VAL A 213 11.32 -3.24 28.71
CA VAL A 213 11.36 -4.12 27.54
C VAL A 213 12.63 -3.88 26.74
N HIS A 214 13.33 -4.97 26.43
CA HIS A 214 14.51 -4.98 25.59
C HIS A 214 14.34 -6.00 24.46
N VAL A 215 14.49 -5.54 23.21
CA VAL A 215 14.49 -6.41 22.02
C VAL A 215 15.69 -6.07 21.15
N THR A 216 16.47 -7.09 20.83
CA THR A 216 17.73 -7.00 20.06
C THR A 216 17.92 -8.26 19.23
N TRP A 217 19.03 -8.38 18.51
CA TRP A 217 19.41 -9.59 17.79
C TRP A 217 19.73 -10.71 18.77
N GLU A 218 19.38 -11.92 18.35
CA GLU A 218 19.68 -13.13 19.09
C GLU A 218 20.93 -13.82 18.54
N ASP A 219 21.75 -14.35 19.44
CA ASP A 219 22.80 -15.30 19.14
C ASP A 219 22.76 -16.44 20.17
N THR A 220 22.50 -17.66 19.71
CA THR A 220 22.45 -18.90 20.49
C THR A 220 21.57 -18.85 21.76
N GLY A 221 20.41 -18.20 21.67
CA GLY A 221 19.42 -18.05 22.74
C GLY A 221 19.70 -16.87 23.67
N THR A 222 20.69 -16.04 23.36
CA THR A 222 21.08 -14.89 24.18
C THR A 222 21.15 -13.61 23.34
N ILE A 223 21.48 -12.48 23.96
CA ILE A 223 21.76 -11.24 23.24
C ILE A 223 22.99 -11.45 22.37
N ASP A 224 22.88 -11.14 21.08
CA ASP A 224 24.04 -11.00 20.20
C ASP A 224 24.82 -9.73 20.57
N PHE A 225 25.71 -9.85 21.54
CA PHE A 225 26.61 -8.76 21.92
C PHE A 225 27.64 -8.45 20.84
N ASN A 226 27.96 -9.42 19.98
CA ASN A 226 29.00 -9.31 18.97
C ASN A 226 28.45 -8.85 17.61
N GLN A 227 27.20 -8.38 17.57
CA GLN A 227 26.54 -7.91 16.36
C GLN A 227 27.43 -6.97 15.56
N ARG A 228 28.11 -6.04 16.25
CA ARG A 228 29.08 -5.12 15.68
C ARG A 228 30.24 -4.84 16.63
N THR A 229 31.35 -4.38 16.05
CA THR A 229 32.52 -3.93 16.79
C THR A 229 32.75 -2.44 16.55
N LEU A 230 33.01 -1.70 17.63
CA LEU A 230 33.44 -0.31 17.61
C LEU A 230 34.79 -0.18 16.89
N ASN A 231 34.87 0.72 15.92
CA ASN A 231 36.06 0.95 15.10
C ASN A 231 36.98 2.03 15.69
N THR A 232 36.41 3.02 16.38
CA THR A 232 37.15 4.16 16.94
C THR A 232 36.85 4.30 18.43
N THR A 233 37.88 4.50 19.25
CA THR A 233 37.71 4.80 20.68
C THR A 233 36.82 6.03 20.87
N LEU A 234 35.85 5.92 21.77
CA LEU A 234 35.01 7.03 22.23
C LEU A 234 35.51 7.45 23.61
N SER A 235 36.03 8.67 23.71
CA SER A 235 36.63 9.20 24.96
C SER A 235 36.42 10.70 25.18
N GLY A 236 35.80 11.40 24.23
CA GLY A 236 35.49 12.82 24.32
C GLY A 236 34.20 13.11 25.08
N ALA A 237 34.06 14.35 25.56
CA ALA A 237 32.89 14.81 26.30
C ALA A 237 31.66 15.12 25.42
N GLY A 238 31.79 15.02 24.09
CA GLY A 238 30.75 15.40 23.14
C GLY A 238 30.86 14.64 21.82
N GLU A 239 31.05 13.32 21.90
CA GLU A 239 31.07 12.46 20.72
C GLU A 239 29.71 12.55 20.01
N THR A 240 29.74 12.73 18.69
CA THR A 240 28.53 12.87 17.85
C THR A 240 28.37 11.73 16.85
N ALA A 241 29.30 10.77 16.84
CA ALA A 241 29.27 9.63 15.96
C ALA A 241 29.79 8.37 16.65
N VAL A 242 29.24 7.23 16.26
CA VAL A 242 29.73 5.90 16.64
C VAL A 242 30.05 5.15 15.36
N VAL A 243 31.34 4.96 15.08
CA VAL A 243 31.82 4.25 13.89
C VAL A 243 32.04 2.79 14.25
N VAL A 244 31.42 1.88 13.50
CA VAL A 244 31.58 0.43 13.65
C VAL A 244 32.35 -0.16 12.46
N THR A 245 32.85 -1.39 12.61
CA THR A 245 33.78 -2.01 11.64
C THR A 245 33.12 -2.51 10.36
N VAL A 246 31.80 -2.68 10.33
CA VAL A 246 31.04 -3.22 9.18
C VAL A 246 29.89 -2.29 8.78
N ALA A 247 29.42 -2.36 7.55
CA ALA A 247 28.28 -1.55 7.08
C ALA A 247 27.00 -1.88 7.86
N ILE A 248 26.23 -0.88 8.29
CA ILE A 248 24.96 -0.99 9.02
C ILE A 248 23.90 -1.60 8.09
N PRO A 249 23.15 -2.63 8.53
CA PRO A 249 22.22 -3.32 7.64
C PRO A 249 21.10 -2.36 7.24
N SER A 250 20.69 -2.42 5.99
CA SER A 250 19.76 -1.44 5.40
C SER A 250 18.37 -1.44 6.03
N ASP A 251 18.04 -2.49 6.78
CA ASP A 251 16.80 -2.63 7.54
C ASP A 251 16.90 -2.16 9.00
N THR A 252 18.00 -1.51 9.38
CA THR A 252 18.09 -0.81 10.66
C THR A 252 17.20 0.43 10.62
N PRO A 253 16.29 0.63 11.61
CA PRO A 253 15.52 1.86 11.72
C PRO A 253 16.41 3.10 11.58
N THR A 254 15.93 4.14 10.90
CA THR A 254 16.69 5.38 10.68
C THR A 254 16.99 6.13 11.98
N THR A 255 16.14 5.98 12.99
CA THR A 255 16.35 6.44 14.36
C THR A 255 16.12 5.29 15.34
N GLY A 256 16.76 5.35 16.52
CA GLY A 256 16.61 4.29 17.51
C GLY A 256 17.66 4.33 18.60
N PHE A 257 17.93 3.16 19.18
CA PHE A 257 18.93 3.01 20.23
C PHE A 257 19.98 1.96 19.85
N ILE A 258 21.21 2.23 20.24
CA ILE A 258 22.30 1.27 20.29
C ILE A 258 22.79 1.12 21.72
N ARG A 259 23.38 -0.03 22.02
CA ARG A 259 24.09 -0.29 23.26
C ARG A 259 25.57 -0.47 22.96
N ILE A 260 26.42 0.22 23.68
CA ILE A 260 27.88 0.25 23.48
C ILE A 260 28.54 -0.26 24.75
N GLN A 261 29.41 -1.25 24.62
CA GLN A 261 30.21 -1.76 25.73
C GLN A 261 31.27 -0.72 26.12
N LEU A 262 31.28 -0.37 27.40
CA LEU A 262 32.28 0.51 28.00
C LEU A 262 33.48 -0.29 28.52
N ASP A 263 34.58 0.38 28.82
CA ASP A 263 35.80 -0.26 29.32
C ASP A 263 35.62 -0.95 30.69
N ASN A 264 34.60 -0.55 31.46
CA ASN A 264 34.20 -1.21 32.69
C ASN A 264 33.31 -2.46 32.48
N GLY A 265 33.05 -2.86 31.24
CA GLY A 265 32.24 -4.02 30.86
C GLY A 265 30.73 -3.80 30.84
N THR A 266 30.24 -2.63 31.25
CA THR A 266 28.81 -2.29 31.19
C THR A 266 28.40 -1.82 29.79
N TYR A 267 27.10 -1.93 29.48
CA TYR A 267 26.56 -1.47 28.20
C TYR A 267 25.77 -0.18 28.37
N ARG A 268 26.25 0.89 27.74
CA ARG A 268 25.58 2.18 27.72
C ARG A 268 24.58 2.24 26.58
N LYS A 269 23.34 2.60 26.89
CA LYS A 269 22.31 2.95 25.90
C LYS A 269 22.58 4.33 25.32
N VAL A 270 22.60 4.45 23.99
CA VAL A 270 22.79 5.71 23.26
C VAL A 270 21.74 5.81 22.16
N ALA A 271 21.09 6.96 22.04
CA ALA A 271 20.15 7.23 20.96
C ALA A 271 20.90 7.67 19.71
N TYR A 272 20.54 7.10 18.56
CA TYR A 272 21.02 7.58 17.26
C TYR A 272 19.87 8.23 16.49
N THR A 273 20.21 9.26 15.72
CA THR A 273 19.26 10.09 14.96
C THR A 273 19.34 9.84 13.45
N ALA A 274 20.40 9.20 13.00
CA ALA A 274 20.59 8.73 11.63
C ALA A 274 21.70 7.68 11.62
N TRP A 275 21.86 7.00 10.50
CA TRP A 275 23.05 6.21 10.22
C TRP A 275 23.35 6.23 8.72
N SER A 276 24.62 6.04 8.36
CA SER A 276 25.05 5.90 6.97
C SER A 276 26.32 5.08 6.91
N GLY A 277 26.39 4.14 5.96
CA GLY A 277 27.52 3.22 5.85
C GLY A 277 27.74 2.48 7.17
N SER A 278 28.88 2.72 7.82
CA SER A 278 29.26 2.11 9.11
C SER A 278 29.23 3.10 10.28
N THR A 279 28.49 4.20 10.17
CA THR A 279 28.46 5.26 11.19
C THR A 279 27.04 5.52 11.67
N PHE A 280 26.82 5.43 12.98
CA PHE A 280 25.64 6.00 13.63
C PHE A 280 25.90 7.46 13.97
N THR A 281 24.97 8.33 13.62
CA THR A 281 24.93 9.73 14.09
C THR A 281 24.20 9.78 15.41
N ILE A 282 24.83 10.35 16.43
CA ILE A 282 24.26 10.48 17.78
C ILE A 282 24.22 11.95 18.20
N GLY A 283 23.35 12.29 19.15
CA GLY A 283 23.45 13.57 19.85
C GLY A 283 24.77 13.62 20.64
N ALA A 284 25.30 14.83 20.87
CA ALA A 284 26.53 15.02 21.64
C ALA A 284 26.46 14.26 22.98
N THR A 285 27.31 13.24 23.12
CA THR A 285 27.29 12.31 24.26
C THR A 285 28.67 12.26 24.90
N ASP A 286 28.71 12.36 26.23
CA ASP A 286 29.94 12.31 27.01
C ASP A 286 30.44 10.88 27.22
N PHE A 287 31.60 10.53 26.64
CA PHE A 287 32.32 9.26 26.82
C PHE A 287 33.58 9.41 27.70
N THR A 288 33.61 10.38 28.62
CA THR A 288 34.74 10.55 29.54
C THR A 288 34.60 9.70 30.82
N GLY A 289 35.71 9.52 31.55
CA GLY A 289 35.73 8.82 32.84
C GLY A 289 35.30 7.35 32.73
N ALA A 290 34.31 6.93 33.53
CA ALA A 290 33.79 5.57 33.50
C ALA A 290 33.01 5.23 32.20
N ASN A 291 32.75 6.23 31.35
CA ASN A 291 32.04 6.08 30.08
C ASN A 291 32.95 5.87 28.88
N ILE A 292 34.27 5.72 29.07
CA ILE A 292 35.17 5.48 27.95
C ILE A 292 34.86 4.11 27.32
N ALA A 293 34.87 4.05 25.99
CA ALA A 293 34.78 2.83 25.21
C ALA A 293 35.96 2.75 24.24
N THR A 294 37.01 2.01 24.64
CA THR A 294 38.24 1.86 23.85
C THR A 294 38.09 0.75 22.83
N ALA A 295 38.18 1.07 21.53
CA ALA A 295 38.06 0.07 20.47
C ALA A 295 39.11 -1.05 20.62
N PRO A 296 38.76 -2.33 20.40
CA PRO A 296 37.45 -2.83 20.00
C PRO A 296 36.48 -3.02 21.19
N ARG A 297 35.22 -2.60 21.00
CA ARG A 297 34.11 -2.83 21.94
C ARG A 297 32.86 -3.31 21.23
N ASN A 298 32.04 -4.06 21.93
CA ASN A 298 30.78 -4.56 21.41
C ASN A 298 29.76 -3.42 21.24
N VAL A 299 29.10 -3.39 20.09
CA VAL A 299 28.00 -2.47 19.78
C VAL A 299 26.85 -3.27 19.19
N TYR A 300 25.64 -3.07 19.70
CA TYR A 300 24.46 -3.72 19.16
C TYR A 300 23.24 -2.79 19.11
N ILE A 301 22.33 -3.05 18.19
CA ILE A 301 21.10 -2.30 17.94
C ILE A 301 20.01 -2.83 18.87
N ALA A 302 19.35 -1.93 19.58
CA ALA A 302 18.20 -2.26 20.41
C ALA A 302 16.92 -1.70 19.79
N TYR A 303 16.11 -2.58 19.21
CA TYR A 303 14.83 -2.24 18.57
C TYR A 303 13.80 -1.73 19.58
N LEU A 304 13.75 -2.37 20.75
CA LEU A 304 13.09 -1.84 21.94
C LEU A 304 14.13 -1.78 23.06
N ASP A 305 14.15 -0.68 23.79
CA ASP A 305 15.02 -0.52 24.97
C ASP A 305 14.41 0.54 25.89
N LYS A 306 13.23 0.26 26.46
CA LYS A 306 12.44 1.30 27.12
C LYS A 306 11.55 0.74 28.23
N LEU A 307 11.16 1.64 29.13
CA LEU A 307 10.04 1.41 30.03
C LEU A 307 8.74 1.35 29.21
N ALA A 308 7.90 0.36 29.49
CA ALA A 308 6.63 0.17 28.81
C ALA A 308 5.69 1.35 29.09
N THR A 309 5.16 1.91 28.01
CA THR A 309 4.17 2.99 27.99
C THR A 309 2.79 2.48 27.56
N SER A 310 2.73 1.25 27.05
CA SER A 310 1.54 0.53 26.61
C SER A 310 1.62 -0.93 27.06
N THR A 311 0.48 -1.63 27.09
CA THR A 311 0.41 -3.08 27.35
C THR A 311 0.98 -3.92 26.21
N THR A 312 1.22 -3.29 25.05
CA THR A 312 1.96 -3.84 23.92
C THR A 312 2.91 -2.79 23.38
N GLU A 313 4.18 -3.17 23.21
CA GLU A 313 5.21 -2.34 22.62
C GLU A 313 5.69 -2.97 21.31
N SER A 314 5.94 -2.14 20.30
CA SER A 314 6.30 -2.62 18.97
C SER A 314 7.33 -1.74 18.28
N PHE A 315 7.98 -2.32 17.27
CA PHE A 315 8.82 -1.59 16.34
C PHE A 315 8.54 -2.09 14.92
N THR A 316 8.76 -1.21 13.94
CA THR A 316 8.59 -1.51 12.51
C THR A 316 9.91 -1.35 11.79
N VAL A 317 10.23 -2.27 10.88
CA VAL A 317 11.40 -2.22 10.01
C VAL A 317 11.03 -2.54 8.57
N VAL A 318 11.89 -2.18 7.64
CA VAL A 318 11.82 -2.69 6.27
C VAL A 318 12.39 -4.11 6.24
N PHE A 319 11.57 -5.12 6.00
CA PHE A 319 11.98 -6.51 5.91
C PHE A 319 12.93 -6.73 4.72
N THR A 320 14.11 -7.28 5.00
CA THR A 320 15.07 -7.73 3.97
C THR A 320 15.37 -9.22 4.10
N ALA A 321 15.45 -9.73 5.33
CA ALA A 321 15.61 -11.13 5.65
C ALA A 321 14.97 -11.44 7.00
N SER A 322 14.65 -12.72 7.23
CA SER A 322 14.22 -13.19 8.55
C SER A 322 15.30 -12.95 9.59
N ARG A 323 14.89 -12.51 10.77
CA ARG A 323 15.80 -12.19 11.86
C ARG A 323 15.35 -12.85 13.16
N SER A 324 16.27 -13.54 13.81
CA SER A 324 16.08 -13.98 15.18
C SER A 324 16.30 -12.83 16.15
N LEU A 325 15.39 -12.70 17.10
CA LEU A 325 15.36 -11.65 18.09
C LEU A 325 15.42 -12.26 19.49
N PHE A 326 16.17 -11.60 20.36
CA PHE A 326 16.18 -11.88 21.79
C PHE A 326 15.28 -10.85 22.47
N ILE A 327 14.36 -11.32 23.29
CA ILE A 327 13.38 -10.52 24.01
C ILE A 327 13.64 -10.71 25.50
N ARG A 328 13.79 -9.60 26.22
CA ARG A 328 13.88 -9.56 27.67
C ARG A 328 12.88 -8.57 28.23
N VAL A 329 12.11 -8.99 29.22
CA VAL A 329 11.26 -8.12 30.03
C VAL A 329 11.70 -8.25 31.49
N ARG A 330 11.95 -7.10 32.13
CA ARG A 330 12.30 -7.02 33.54
C ARG A 330 11.30 -6.13 34.24
N ASP A 331 10.81 -6.58 35.39
CA ASP A 331 9.99 -5.79 36.29
C ASP A 331 10.60 -5.85 37.69
N GLY A 332 11.03 -4.70 38.19
CA GLY A 332 11.46 -4.52 39.59
C GLY A 332 10.56 -3.53 40.33
N GLY A 333 9.38 -3.26 39.79
CA GLY A 333 8.40 -2.31 40.28
C GLY A 333 7.50 -2.89 41.36
N SER A 334 6.20 -2.59 41.28
CA SER A 334 5.23 -2.99 42.29
C SER A 334 4.80 -4.45 42.14
N THR A 335 4.94 -5.01 40.93
CA THR A 335 4.62 -6.39 40.58
C THR A 335 5.84 -7.14 40.05
N PRO A 336 6.92 -7.27 40.85
CA PRO A 336 8.18 -7.80 40.37
C PRO A 336 8.01 -9.20 39.78
N ILE A 337 8.67 -9.42 38.64
CA ILE A 337 8.68 -10.71 37.95
C ILE A 337 10.11 -11.23 37.88
N LYS A 338 10.23 -12.56 37.84
CA LYS A 338 11.45 -13.19 37.36
C LYS A 338 11.68 -12.69 35.94
N THR A 339 12.92 -12.30 35.63
CA THR A 339 13.27 -11.80 34.30
C THR A 339 12.75 -12.77 33.24
N PHE A 340 11.87 -12.28 32.37
CA PHE A 340 11.32 -13.04 31.28
C PHE A 340 12.27 -12.91 30.09
N GLU A 341 12.76 -14.03 29.58
CA GLU A 341 13.63 -14.11 28.41
C GLU A 341 13.09 -15.13 27.43
N THR A 342 13.04 -14.77 26.16
CA THR A 342 12.67 -15.68 25.08
C THR A 342 13.28 -15.22 23.77
N THR A 343 13.27 -16.11 22.79
CA THR A 343 13.57 -15.78 21.40
C THR A 343 12.29 -15.60 20.59
N GLY A 344 12.37 -14.88 19.48
CA GLY A 344 11.29 -14.75 18.50
C GLY A 344 11.87 -14.50 17.11
N THR A 345 11.06 -14.72 16.07
CA THR A 345 11.49 -14.47 14.69
C THR A 345 10.68 -13.32 14.12
N LEU A 346 11.38 -12.32 13.58
CA LEU A 346 10.80 -11.34 12.67
C LEU A 346 10.82 -11.94 11.26
N GLY A 347 9.65 -12.32 10.75
CA GLY A 347 9.46 -12.86 9.40
C GLY A 347 8.96 -11.82 8.40
N SER A 348 8.70 -12.28 7.18
CA SER A 348 8.19 -11.43 6.08
C SER A 348 6.78 -10.88 6.35
N ALA A 349 6.05 -11.45 7.30
CA ALA A 349 4.76 -10.99 7.79
C ALA A 349 4.84 -10.30 9.17
N GLY A 350 6.06 -10.00 9.66
CA GLY A 350 6.29 -9.51 11.02
C GLY A 350 6.47 -10.64 12.04
N GLY A 351 6.18 -10.34 13.30
CA GLY A 351 6.24 -11.33 14.38
C GLY A 351 5.70 -10.79 15.71
N SER A 352 5.57 -11.67 16.70
CA SER A 352 5.18 -11.24 18.04
C SER A 352 5.64 -12.21 19.12
N THR A 353 5.66 -11.73 20.36
CA THR A 353 5.76 -12.54 21.57
C THR A 353 4.92 -11.92 22.68
N THR A 354 4.52 -12.73 23.65
CA THR A 354 3.80 -12.28 24.85
C THR A 354 4.65 -12.58 26.07
N ALA A 355 4.90 -11.57 26.89
CA ALA A 355 5.62 -11.74 28.15
C ALA A 355 4.81 -12.62 29.11
N ILE A 356 5.47 -13.64 29.67
CA ILE A 356 4.89 -14.49 30.72
C ILE A 356 5.33 -13.92 32.07
N ARG A 357 4.36 -13.71 32.96
CA ARG A 357 4.61 -13.14 34.28
C ARG A 357 4.70 -14.26 35.32
N THR A 358 5.91 -14.51 35.81
CA THR A 358 6.15 -15.35 36.98
C THR A 358 6.59 -14.45 38.12
N ALA A 359 5.78 -14.34 39.18
CA ALA A 359 6.07 -13.46 40.30
C ALA A 359 7.43 -13.81 40.93
N ASP A 360 8.17 -12.77 41.33
CA ASP A 360 9.44 -12.88 42.07
C ASP A 360 9.18 -12.59 43.55
N THR A 361 8.50 -13.53 44.22
CA THR A 361 8.18 -13.48 45.66
C THR A 361 9.12 -14.33 46.48
#